data_AF-A0A931WZF7-F1
#
_entry.id   AF-A0A931WZF7-F1
#
_cell.length_a   1.000
_cell.length_b   1.000
_cell.length_c   1.000
_cell.angle_alpha   90.00
_cell.angle_beta   90.00
_cell.angle_gamma   90.00
#
_symmetry.space_group_name_H-M   'P 1'
#
loop_
_entity.id
_entity.type
_entity.pdbx_description
1 polymer ?
#
loop_
_entity_poly.entity_id
_entity_poly.type
_entity_poly.pdbx_seq_one_letter_code
_entity_poly.pdbx_strand_id
1 'polypeptide(L)'
;MIDVPLRGDFQRISLDFYNLEDNLENQQKIVTALLQSDYFIIQSRRVFMNHQRLPHLFPKTASFYNAFFSGNLGFEQIKELHSYPALSFGKFSLEFPDETAEETWSVFDHPVIRVFQNKRRLSKEDYAKIFEE
;
A
#
# COMPACT_ATOMS: atom_id res chain seq x y z
N MET A 1 1.20 -8.80 11.30
CA MET A 1 2.05 -8.53 10.12
C MET A 1 3.41 -8.10 10.65
N ILE A 2 4.51 -8.58 10.08
CA ILE A 2 5.85 -8.16 10.51
C ILE A 2 6.07 -6.77 9.92
N ASP A 3 6.22 -5.76 10.77
CA ASP A 3 6.47 -4.39 10.32
C ASP A 3 7.84 -4.26 9.65
N VAL A 4 7.91 -3.36 8.65
CA VAL A 4 9.17 -3.02 8.00
C VAL A 4 10.14 -2.45 9.04
N PRO A 5 11.37 -3.00 9.16
CA PRO A 5 12.34 -2.52 10.14
C PRO A 5 12.95 -1.18 9.69
N LEU A 6 12.29 -0.08 10.02
CA LEU A 6 12.82 1.27 9.79
C LEU A 6 13.81 1.67 10.89
N ARG A 7 14.97 2.20 10.51
CA ARG A 7 15.97 2.80 11.41
C ARG A 7 16.04 4.29 11.18
N GLY A 8 16.15 5.08 12.26
CA GLY A 8 16.20 6.55 12.21
C GLY A 8 15.02 7.19 12.95
N ASP A 9 14.99 8.52 12.95
CA ASP A 9 13.98 9.32 13.66
C ASP A 9 12.74 9.50 12.79
N PHE A 10 11.77 8.59 12.95
CA PHE A 10 10.50 8.63 12.24
C PHE A 10 9.34 8.36 13.20
N GLN A 11 8.23 9.05 12.98
CA GLN A 11 6.95 8.67 13.56
C GLN A 11 6.27 7.64 12.67
N ARG A 12 5.84 6.52 13.24
CA ARG A 12 5.11 5.48 12.52
C ARG A 12 3.62 5.59 12.82
N ILE A 13 2.80 5.60 11.79
CA ILE A 13 1.34 5.53 11.89
C ILE A 13 0.90 4.21 11.27
N SER A 14 0.35 3.32 12.10
CA SER A 14 -0.22 2.05 11.62
C SER A 14 -1.68 2.26 11.23
N LEU A 15 -2.04 1.80 10.02
CA LEU A 15 -3.37 1.91 9.44
C LEU A 15 -3.99 0.52 9.32
N ASP A 16 -5.25 0.42 9.73
CA ASP A 16 -6.06 -0.78 9.58
C ASP A 16 -7.06 -0.58 8.43
N PHE A 17 -6.92 -1.41 7.40
CA PHE A 17 -7.80 -1.42 6.24
C PHE A 17 -8.86 -2.54 6.29
N TYR A 18 -8.81 -3.46 7.27
CA TYR A 18 -9.74 -4.60 7.32
C TYR A 18 -11.18 -4.19 7.65
N ASN A 19 -11.34 -3.13 8.45
CA ASN A 19 -12.65 -2.63 8.87
C ASN A 19 -12.99 -1.28 8.23
N LEU A 20 -12.39 -0.97 7.07
CA LEU A 20 -12.52 0.36 6.46
C LEU A 20 -13.96 0.67 6.01
N GLU A 21 -14.71 -0.35 5.62
CA GLU A 21 -16.05 -0.20 5.06
C GLU A 21 -17.03 0.43 6.09
N ASP A 22 -16.97 -0.04 7.34
CA ASP A 22 -17.95 0.28 8.38
C ASP A 22 -17.41 1.15 9.53
N ASN A 23 -16.10 1.40 9.58
CA ASN A 23 -15.48 2.12 10.69
C ASN A 23 -15.07 3.56 10.32
N LEU A 24 -15.89 4.52 10.76
CA LEU A 24 -15.64 5.96 10.56
C LEU A 24 -14.35 6.45 11.25
N GLU A 25 -14.00 5.89 12.41
CA GLU A 25 -12.76 6.23 13.11
C GLU A 25 -11.54 5.82 12.27
N ASN A 26 -11.57 4.63 11.68
CA ASN A 26 -10.51 4.17 10.78
C ASN A 26 -10.40 5.06 9.53
N GLN A 27 -11.52 5.46 8.93
CA GLN A 27 -11.53 6.38 7.78
C GLN A 27 -10.90 7.73 8.15
N GLN A 28 -11.29 8.32 9.29
CA GLN A 28 -10.72 9.57 9.79
C GLN A 28 -9.22 9.44 10.12
N LYS A 29 -8.80 8.29 10.66
CA LYS A 29 -7.40 7.99 10.93
C LYS A 29 -6.58 7.94 9.64
N ILE A 30 -7.10 7.34 8.57
CA ILE A 30 -6.45 7.32 7.26
C ILE A 30 -6.30 8.74 6.71
N VAL A 31 -7.38 9.54 6.72
CA VAL A 31 -7.33 10.94 6.28
C VAL A 31 -6.25 11.72 7.05
N THR A 32 -6.22 11.56 8.37
CA THR A 32 -5.23 12.21 9.23
C THR A 32 -3.80 11.76 8.88
N ALA A 33 -3.61 10.46 8.63
CA ALA A 33 -2.32 9.92 8.23
C ALA A 33 -1.85 10.44 6.86
N LEU A 34 -2.73 10.53 5.87
CA LEU A 34 -2.39 11.08 4.54
C LEU A 34 -1.98 12.55 4.61
N LEU A 35 -2.61 13.33 5.51
CA LEU A 35 -2.27 14.74 5.74
C LEU A 35 -0.88 14.90 6.37
N GLN A 36 -0.52 14.04 7.31
CA GLN A 36 0.68 14.19 8.14
C GLN A 36 1.90 13.46 7.57
N SER A 37 1.70 12.44 6.73
CA SER A 37 2.79 11.57 6.29
C SER A 37 3.53 12.12 5.07
N ASP A 38 4.85 12.07 5.13
CA ASP A 38 5.72 12.31 3.97
C ASP A 38 5.90 11.04 3.12
N TYR A 39 5.77 9.87 3.74
CA TYR A 39 5.89 8.56 3.10
C TYR A 39 4.74 7.63 3.49
N PHE A 40 4.36 6.77 2.55
CA PHE A 40 3.39 5.70 2.77
C PHE A 40 3.99 4.38 2.30
N ILE A 41 3.94 3.35 3.13
CA ILE A 41 4.57 2.05 2.84
C ILE A 41 3.48 0.98 2.77
N ILE A 42 3.38 0.32 1.63
CA ILE A 42 2.56 -0.88 1.45
C ILE A 42 3.49 -2.08 1.60
N GLN A 43 3.30 -2.87 2.66
CA GLN A 43 4.22 -3.94 3.04
C GLN A 43 4.05 -5.21 2.20
N SER A 44 2.84 -5.45 1.67
CA SER A 44 2.55 -6.58 0.79
C SER A 44 1.24 -6.38 0.04
N ARG A 45 0.94 -7.30 -0.90
CA ARG A 45 -0.30 -7.32 -1.66
C ARG A 45 -1.55 -7.73 -0.89
N ARG A 46 -1.42 -8.17 0.37
CA ARG A 46 -2.47 -8.86 1.12
C ARG A 46 -3.82 -8.13 1.16
N VAL A 47 -3.79 -6.82 1.38
CA VAL A 47 -5.02 -6.02 1.48
C VAL A 47 -5.48 -5.63 0.09
N PHE A 48 -4.69 -4.86 -0.65
CA PHE A 48 -5.15 -4.24 -1.88
C PHE A 48 -5.54 -5.26 -2.95
N MET A 49 -4.79 -6.35 -3.13
CA MET A 49 -5.07 -7.33 -4.18
C MET A 49 -6.41 -8.04 -3.94
N ASN A 50 -6.70 -8.41 -2.69
CA ASN A 50 -7.92 -9.11 -2.35
C ASN A 50 -9.14 -8.17 -2.40
N HIS A 51 -9.01 -6.94 -1.91
CA HIS A 51 -10.14 -6.00 -1.82
C HIS A 51 -10.46 -5.38 -3.20
N GLN A 52 -9.43 -5.05 -4.01
CA GLN A 52 -9.64 -4.55 -5.37
C GLN A 52 -10.26 -5.58 -6.32
N ARG A 53 -10.10 -6.89 -6.05
CA ARG A 53 -10.76 -7.97 -6.82
C ARG A 53 -12.23 -8.14 -6.47
N LEU A 54 -12.67 -7.62 -5.33
CA LEU A 54 -14.04 -7.74 -4.82
C LEU A 54 -14.60 -6.35 -4.48
N PRO A 55 -14.64 -5.39 -5.43
CA PRO A 55 -15.04 -4.01 -5.16
C PRO A 55 -16.49 -3.87 -4.71
N HIS A 56 -17.36 -4.84 -5.04
CA HIS A 56 -18.74 -4.87 -4.55
C HIS A 56 -18.85 -5.20 -3.05
N LEU A 57 -17.85 -5.90 -2.49
CA LEU A 57 -17.78 -6.23 -1.06
C LEU A 57 -16.93 -5.22 -0.28
N PHE A 58 -15.93 -4.61 -0.93
CA PHE A 58 -14.99 -3.67 -0.32
C PHE A 58 -14.88 -2.35 -1.12
N PRO A 59 -15.99 -1.61 -1.31
CA PRO A 59 -16.01 -0.44 -2.19
C PRO A 59 -15.06 0.67 -1.73
N LYS A 60 -15.01 0.99 -0.43
CA LYS A 60 -14.17 2.07 0.08
C LYS A 60 -12.69 1.71 0.02
N THR A 61 -12.35 0.48 0.37
CA THR A 61 -10.97 -0.02 0.28
C THR A 61 -10.49 -0.05 -1.17
N ALA A 62 -11.32 -0.56 -2.08
CA ALA A 62 -10.99 -0.57 -3.51
C ALA A 62 -10.84 0.84 -4.06
N SER A 63 -11.76 1.76 -3.75
CA SER A 63 -11.70 3.17 -4.13
C SER A 63 -10.42 3.86 -3.64
N PHE A 64 -10.07 3.66 -2.35
CA PHE A 64 -8.84 4.16 -1.77
C PHE A 64 -7.61 3.70 -2.58
N TYR A 65 -7.43 2.39 -2.79
CA TYR A 65 -6.23 1.89 -3.46
C TYR A 65 -6.19 2.27 -4.95
N ASN A 66 -7.34 2.35 -5.63
CA ASN A 66 -7.41 2.85 -7.00
C ASN A 66 -6.96 4.32 -7.09
N ALA A 67 -7.45 5.18 -6.20
CA ALA A 67 -7.05 6.59 -6.13
C ALA A 67 -5.58 6.74 -5.71
N PHE A 68 -5.10 5.89 -4.81
CA PHE A 68 -3.73 5.93 -4.32
C PHE A 68 -2.73 5.52 -5.41
N PHE A 69 -2.94 4.37 -6.06
CA PHE A 69 -2.03 3.88 -7.12
C PHE A 69 -2.07 4.71 -8.41
N SER A 70 -3.17 5.41 -8.68
CA SER A 70 -3.24 6.37 -9.80
C SER A 70 -2.53 7.70 -9.52
N GLY A 71 -2.04 7.92 -8.30
CA GLY A 71 -1.40 9.19 -7.89
C GLY A 71 -2.39 10.32 -7.59
N ASN A 72 -3.70 10.06 -7.65
CA ASN A 72 -4.73 11.06 -7.39
C ASN A 72 -4.69 11.59 -5.95
N LEU A 73 -4.16 10.80 -5.02
CA LEU A 73 -3.93 11.19 -3.62
C LEU A 73 -2.60 11.94 -3.40
N GLY A 74 -1.86 12.28 -4.46
CA GLY A 74 -0.62 13.05 -4.37
C GLY A 74 0.61 12.27 -3.90
N PHE A 75 0.47 10.96 -3.74
CA PHE A 75 1.56 10.03 -3.46
C PHE A 75 2.05 9.38 -4.75
N GLU A 76 3.36 9.30 -4.92
CA GLU A 76 3.99 8.63 -6.06
C GLU A 76 4.92 7.51 -5.57
N GLN A 77 4.90 6.37 -6.26
CA GLN A 77 5.80 5.26 -5.94
C GLN A 77 7.24 5.67 -6.26
N ILE A 78 8.11 5.67 -5.25
CA ILE A 78 9.53 6.01 -5.39
C ILE A 78 10.44 4.80 -5.29
N LYS A 79 9.95 3.70 -4.70
CA LYS A 79 10.73 2.48 -4.55
C LYS A 79 9.81 1.26 -4.49
N GLU A 80 10.26 0.21 -5.16
CA GLU A 80 9.77 -1.14 -4.99
C GLU A 80 10.93 -2.01 -4.49
N LEU A 81 10.64 -2.88 -3.53
CA LEU A 81 11.59 -3.81 -2.94
C LEU A 81 10.96 -5.20 -3.01
N HIS A 82 11.66 -6.12 -3.65
CA HIS A 82 11.25 -7.51 -3.83
C HIS A 82 12.46 -8.42 -3.69
N SER A 83 12.20 -9.71 -3.47
CA SER A 83 13.21 -10.77 -3.45
C SER A 83 12.83 -11.87 -4.43
N TYR A 84 12.50 -11.48 -5.66
CA TYR A 84 12.10 -12.41 -6.71
C TYR A 84 13.19 -13.45 -6.97
N PRO A 85 12.83 -14.71 -7.21
CA PRO A 85 13.76 -15.73 -7.65
C PRO A 85 14.51 -15.25 -8.90
N ALA A 86 15.81 -15.51 -8.95
CA ALA A 86 16.63 -15.15 -10.09
C ALA A 86 17.63 -16.26 -10.43
N LEU A 87 17.82 -16.51 -11.72
CA LEU A 87 18.89 -17.37 -12.23
C LEU A 87 20.01 -16.49 -12.77
N SER A 88 21.17 -16.58 -12.13
CA SER A 88 22.36 -15.83 -12.50
C SER A 88 23.39 -16.74 -13.19
N PHE A 89 23.84 -16.34 -14.39
CA PHE A 89 24.91 -16.98 -15.15
C PHE A 89 25.98 -15.95 -15.50
N GLY A 90 27.05 -15.89 -14.71
CA GLY A 90 28.11 -14.89 -14.87
C GLY A 90 27.56 -13.47 -14.65
N LYS A 91 27.60 -12.63 -15.70
CA LYS A 91 27.07 -11.26 -15.66
C LYS A 91 25.59 -11.14 -16.04
N PHE A 92 24.99 -12.24 -16.52
CA PHE A 92 23.58 -12.27 -16.89
C PHE A 92 22.74 -12.71 -15.70
N SER A 93 21.65 -12.02 -15.41
CA SER A 93 20.67 -12.40 -14.40
C SER A 93 19.27 -12.34 -15.02
N LEU A 94 18.52 -13.42 -14.90
CA LEU A 94 17.11 -13.51 -15.28
C LEU A 94 16.28 -13.63 -14.01
N GLU A 95 15.44 -12.64 -13.76
CA GLU A 95 14.53 -12.60 -12.62
C GLU A 95 13.14 -13.14 -13.01
N PHE A 96 12.46 -13.78 -12.06
CA PHE A 96 11.14 -14.38 -12.22
C PHE A 96 10.16 -13.73 -11.24
N PRO A 97 9.39 -12.71 -11.67
CA PRO A 97 8.38 -12.08 -10.83
C PRO A 97 7.36 -13.11 -10.34
N ASP A 98 7.24 -13.25 -9.02
CA ASP A 98 6.40 -14.24 -8.37
C ASP A 98 5.30 -13.61 -7.51
N GLU A 99 5.09 -12.29 -7.61
CA GLU A 99 4.04 -11.61 -6.85
C GLU A 99 2.64 -12.13 -7.21
N THR A 100 2.44 -12.71 -8.40
CA THR A 100 1.17 -13.33 -8.80
C THR A 100 0.98 -14.76 -8.27
N ALA A 101 1.97 -15.31 -7.56
CA ALA A 101 1.88 -16.65 -6.97
C ALA A 101 0.79 -16.75 -5.90
N GLU A 102 0.69 -17.95 -5.32
CA GLU A 102 -0.21 -18.27 -4.22
C GLU A 102 0.01 -17.28 -3.04
N GLU A 103 -1.05 -16.99 -2.28
CA GLU A 103 -1.03 -15.91 -1.29
C GLU A 103 -0.02 -16.17 -0.18
N THR A 104 0.12 -17.41 0.31
CA THR A 104 1.06 -17.68 1.40
C THR A 104 2.50 -17.35 0.99
N TRP A 105 2.87 -17.71 -0.23
CA TRP A 105 4.15 -17.35 -0.83
C TRP A 105 4.30 -15.84 -1.03
N SER A 106 3.39 -15.21 -1.78
CA SER A 106 3.51 -13.80 -2.18
C SER A 106 3.30 -12.78 -1.06
N VAL A 107 2.71 -13.19 0.08
CA VAL A 107 2.44 -12.30 1.23
C VAL A 107 3.40 -12.51 2.38
N PHE A 108 3.77 -13.76 2.70
CA PHE A 108 4.58 -14.05 3.88
C PHE A 108 6.04 -14.31 3.53
N ASP A 109 6.30 -15.14 2.52
CA ASP A 109 7.67 -15.53 2.16
C ASP A 109 8.34 -14.49 1.25
N HIS A 110 7.61 -14.02 0.24
CA HIS A 110 8.10 -13.16 -0.84
C HIS A 110 7.26 -11.87 -0.99
N PRO A 111 7.14 -11.04 0.07
CA PRO A 111 6.37 -9.80 -0.02
C PRO A 111 7.06 -8.77 -0.91
N VAL A 112 6.26 -8.07 -1.72
CA VAL A 112 6.69 -6.86 -2.45
C VAL A 112 6.34 -5.63 -1.62
N ILE A 113 7.37 -4.93 -1.15
CA ILE A 113 7.23 -3.69 -0.39
C ILE A 113 7.29 -2.51 -1.35
N ARG A 114 6.29 -1.63 -1.28
CA ARG A 114 6.21 -0.42 -2.09
C ARG A 114 6.27 0.80 -1.20
N VAL A 115 7.17 1.72 -1.53
CA VAL A 115 7.37 2.99 -0.83
C VAL A 115 6.90 4.12 -1.72
N PHE A 116 5.98 4.91 -1.18
CA PHE A 116 5.42 6.08 -1.83
C PHE A 116 5.87 7.32 -1.08
N GLN A 117 6.11 8.40 -1.83
CA GLN A 117 6.40 9.72 -1.28
C GLN A 117 5.27 10.67 -1.62
N ASN A 118 4.88 11.50 -0.66
CA ASN A 118 3.94 12.59 -0.90
C ASN A 118 4.61 13.68 -1.74
N LYS A 119 4.20 13.84 -2.99
CA LYS A 119 4.67 14.88 -3.92
C LYS A 119 3.75 16.09 -3.95
N ARG A 120 2.47 15.89 -3.64
CA ARG A 120 1.44 16.93 -3.67
C ARG A 120 0.48 16.72 -2.50
N ARG A 121 0.70 17.45 -1.41
CA ARG A 121 -0.15 17.36 -0.22
C ARG A 121 -1.51 18.00 -0.51
N LEU A 122 -2.57 17.19 -0.44
CA LEU A 122 -3.95 17.64 -0.63
C LEU A 122 -4.56 18.22 0.64
N SER A 123 -5.72 18.85 0.50
CA SER A 123 -6.54 19.30 1.62
C SER A 123 -7.18 18.13 2.37
N LYS A 124 -7.64 18.38 3.60
CA LYS A 124 -8.34 17.37 4.38
C LYS A 124 -9.63 16.94 3.68
N GLU A 125 -10.32 17.91 3.09
CA GLU A 125 -11.57 17.75 2.37
C GLU A 125 -11.36 16.87 1.13
N ASP A 126 -10.27 17.06 0.38
CA ASP A 126 -9.98 16.23 -0.79
C ASP A 126 -9.67 14.78 -0.43
N TYR A 127 -8.98 14.54 0.70
CA TYR A 127 -8.78 13.18 1.19
C TYR A 127 -10.06 12.57 1.75
N ALA A 128 -10.95 13.34 2.38
CA ALA A 128 -12.20 12.83 2.94
C ALA A 128 -13.17 12.34 1.86
N LYS A 129 -13.21 13.03 0.70
CA LYS A 129 -14.08 12.68 -0.43
C LYS A 129 -13.94 11.23 -0.92
N ILE A 130 -12.80 10.58 -0.69
CA ILE A 130 -12.60 9.19 -1.12
C ILE A 130 -13.51 8.18 -0.39
N PHE A 131 -14.10 8.58 0.74
CA PHE A 131 -14.97 7.75 1.57
C PHE A 131 -16.43 8.21 1.55
N GLU A 132 -16.77 9.25 0.78
CA GLU A 132 -18.10 9.88 0.73
C GLU A 132 -19.05 9.25 -0.31
N GLU A 133 -18.70 8.07 -0.86
CA GLU A 133 -19.54 7.27 -1.77
C GLU A 133 -20.25 6.10 -1.06
#